data_AF-A0A3A0AJA7-F1
#
_entry.id   AF-A0A3A0AJA7-F1
#
_cell.length_a   1.000
_cell.length_b   1.000
_cell.length_c   1.000
_cell.angle_alpha   90.00
_cell.angle_beta   90.00
_cell.angle_gamma   90.00
#
_symmetry.space_group_name_H-M   'P 1'
#
loop_
_entity.id
_entity.type
_entity.pdbx_description
1 polymer ?
#
loop_
_entity_poly.entity_id
_entity_poly.type
_entity_poly.pdbx_seq_one_letter_code
_entity_poly.pdbx_strand_id
1 'polypeptide(L)'
;MLRPPLRRHLLVLFLYTLLALALSWPLARHLTTHVPGIAQWAFDESTFLWNIWYFKHALVDSLSSPLHSQLIWYPLGIDLILYTYNYFHALLAQPLMLAVNLPLGSNIALLASTVLSGYGVFLLVRYLLGRGWAGGVGRKLSPGAASLAAFGAGLVYAFGSNRAIYAMLGHYDMVTTQWIPFYALALLRSLDGSLAPARRRQAALWAGLFMAFNGLAEMITALFLAIFTAIVLITVLIAKLRRSATGAPAVTWAGLITALLLAMVTAFVVWSPALLPILGQFLTDDFSLRGWGEAIPLSVDLVGFLKPTVLHPLFGGDVVA
;
A
#
# COMPACT_ATOMS: atom_id res chain seq x y z
N MET A 1 -16.52 23.53 -8.62
CA MET A 1 -15.58 22.82 -7.72
C MET A 1 -16.41 22.07 -6.68
N LEU A 2 -16.65 20.76 -6.80
CA LEU A 2 -17.50 20.05 -5.83
C LEU A 2 -16.62 19.20 -4.91
N ARG A 3 -15.90 19.86 -3.99
CA ARG A 3 -15.47 19.19 -2.76
C ARG A 3 -16.76 18.67 -2.13
N PRO A 4 -16.87 17.37 -1.83
CA PRO A 4 -18.05 16.92 -1.13
C PRO A 4 -18.13 17.65 0.22
N PRO A 5 -19.33 17.80 0.79
CA PRO A 5 -19.41 18.23 2.17
C PRO A 5 -18.62 17.24 3.05
N LEU A 6 -17.93 17.76 4.06
CA LEU A 6 -17.15 16.99 5.04
C LEU A 6 -17.93 15.75 5.54
N ARG A 7 -19.25 15.91 5.71
CA ARG A 7 -20.20 14.85 6.07
C ARG A 7 -20.08 13.58 5.21
N ARG A 8 -19.83 13.70 3.90
CA ARG A 8 -19.67 12.52 3.02
C ARG A 8 -18.35 11.80 3.23
N HIS A 9 -17.26 12.53 3.49
CA HIS A 9 -15.98 11.90 3.81
C HIS A 9 -16.09 11.11 5.12
N LEU A 10 -16.70 11.72 6.14
CA LEU A 10 -16.94 11.07 7.42
C LEU A 10 -17.85 9.85 7.28
N LEU A 11 -18.93 9.95 6.48
CA LEU A 11 -19.81 8.81 6.20
C LEU A 11 -19.07 7.65 5.52
N VAL A 12 -18.26 7.92 4.50
CA VAL A 12 -17.50 6.87 3.80
C VAL A 12 -16.49 6.20 4.73
N LEU A 13 -15.74 6.98 5.52
CA LEU A 13 -14.82 6.45 6.52
C LEU A 13 -15.57 5.60 7.55
N PHE A 14 -16.68 6.10 8.09
CA PHE A 14 -17.51 5.36 9.05
C PHE A 14 -18.00 4.02 8.48
N LEU A 15 -18.52 4.00 7.25
CA LEU A 15 -19.00 2.78 6.61
C LEU A 15 -17.87 1.78 6.35
N TYR A 16 -16.70 2.23 5.88
CA TYR A 16 -15.54 1.34 5.72
C TYR A 16 -15.01 0.84 7.05
N THR A 17 -15.00 1.65 8.12
CA THR A 17 -14.64 1.20 9.46
C THR A 17 -15.62 0.16 9.98
N LEU A 18 -16.93 0.38 9.84
CA LEU A 18 -17.95 -0.59 10.25
C LEU A 18 -17.77 -1.92 9.51
N LEU A 19 -17.53 -1.86 8.21
CA LEU A 19 -17.31 -3.06 7.40
C LEU A 19 -16.00 -3.77 7.76
N ALA A 20 -14.91 -3.04 8.01
CA ALA A 20 -13.65 -3.62 8.46
C ALA A 20 -13.81 -4.35 9.79
N LEU A 21 -14.51 -3.74 10.75
CA LEU A 21 -14.81 -4.38 12.03
C LEU A 21 -15.69 -5.63 11.86
N ALA A 22 -16.74 -5.55 11.03
CA ALA A 22 -17.65 -6.66 10.79
C ALA A 22 -16.94 -7.85 10.10
N LEU A 23 -16.14 -7.61 9.07
CA LEU A 23 -15.43 -8.66 8.33
C LEU A 23 -14.21 -9.20 9.07
N SER A 24 -13.65 -8.43 10.01
CA SER A 24 -12.60 -8.91 10.92
C SER A 24 -13.13 -9.67 12.13
N TRP A 25 -14.46 -9.83 12.28
CA TRP A 25 -15.03 -10.49 13.46
C TRP A 25 -14.49 -11.92 13.61
N PRO A 26 -14.09 -12.36 14.83
CA PRO A 26 -14.32 -11.74 16.14
C PRO A 26 -13.21 -10.78 16.63
N LEU A 27 -12.26 -10.37 15.78
CA LEU A 27 -11.08 -9.58 16.17
C LEU A 27 -11.45 -8.33 16.98
N ALA A 28 -12.53 -7.63 16.63
CA ALA A 28 -12.98 -6.44 17.34
C ALA A 28 -13.22 -6.66 18.85
N ARG A 29 -13.57 -7.88 19.28
CA ARG A 29 -13.70 -8.24 20.71
C ARG A 29 -12.38 -8.59 21.39
N HIS A 30 -11.34 -8.85 20.60
CA HIS A 30 -10.08 -9.43 21.05
C HIS A 30 -8.86 -8.59 20.62
N LEU A 31 -9.06 -7.30 20.32
CA LEU A 31 -8.02 -6.41 19.79
C LEU A 31 -6.74 -6.36 20.62
N THR A 32 -6.83 -6.59 21.93
CA THR A 32 -5.70 -6.55 22.87
C THR A 32 -5.09 -7.92 23.17
N THR A 33 -5.70 -9.01 22.70
CA THR A 33 -5.34 -10.38 23.12
C THR A 33 -5.06 -11.33 21.95
N HIS A 34 -5.64 -11.09 20.77
CA HIS A 34 -5.51 -11.95 19.60
C HIS A 34 -5.10 -11.12 18.40
N VAL A 35 -4.54 -11.78 17.38
CA VAL A 35 -4.18 -11.18 16.09
C VAL A 35 -4.60 -12.12 14.96
N PRO A 36 -4.88 -11.62 13.74
CA PRO A 36 -5.17 -12.47 12.58
C PRO A 36 -3.99 -13.37 12.20
N GLY A 37 -4.21 -14.67 12.07
CA GLY A 37 -3.15 -15.62 11.76
C GLY A 37 -3.67 -17.04 11.80
N ILE A 38 -2.85 -18.00 11.36
CA ILE A 38 -3.23 -19.42 11.35
C ILE A 38 -2.01 -20.32 11.53
N ALA A 39 -2.14 -21.31 12.41
CA ALA A 39 -1.07 -22.25 12.75
C ALA A 39 -0.57 -23.09 11.55
N GLN A 40 -1.44 -23.33 10.57
CA GLN A 40 -1.16 -24.16 9.40
C GLN A 40 -0.08 -23.56 8.49
N TRP A 41 0.12 -22.25 8.55
CA TRP A 41 1.07 -21.51 7.74
C TRP A 41 2.17 -20.90 8.63
N ALA A 42 2.72 -21.75 9.50
CA ALA A 42 3.92 -21.53 10.30
C ALA A 42 3.93 -20.30 11.24
N PHE A 43 2.76 -19.74 11.55
CA PHE A 43 2.62 -18.57 12.42
C PHE A 43 3.36 -17.32 11.89
N ASP A 44 3.29 -17.06 10.58
CA ASP A 44 3.90 -15.86 9.98
C ASP A 44 3.45 -14.56 10.66
N GLU A 45 2.25 -14.50 11.23
CA GLU A 45 1.82 -13.34 12.01
C GLU A 45 2.74 -13.05 13.20
N SER A 46 3.29 -14.09 13.84
CA SER A 46 4.22 -13.95 14.97
C SER A 46 5.51 -13.25 14.54
N THR A 47 5.94 -13.48 13.29
CA THR A 47 7.08 -12.81 12.66
C THR A 47 6.83 -11.31 12.54
N PHE A 48 5.65 -10.89 12.07
CA PHE A 48 5.31 -9.46 12.00
C PHE A 48 5.09 -8.81 13.37
N LEU A 49 4.57 -9.54 14.36
CA LEU A 49 4.50 -9.07 15.75
C LEU A 49 5.91 -8.87 16.33
N TRP A 50 6.82 -9.82 16.05
CA TRP A 50 8.21 -9.72 16.43
C TRP A 50 8.86 -8.49 15.79
N ASN A 51 8.59 -8.18 14.52
CA ASN A 51 9.11 -6.96 13.87
C ASN A 51 8.70 -5.67 14.58
N ILE A 52 7.43 -5.56 14.98
CA ILE A 52 6.93 -4.39 15.71
C ILE A 52 7.66 -4.26 17.05
N TRP A 53 7.82 -5.36 17.79
CA TRP A 53 8.52 -5.36 19.07
C TRP A 53 10.02 -5.08 18.90
N TYR A 54 10.66 -5.75 17.96
CA TYR A 54 12.10 -5.69 17.71
C TYR A 54 12.53 -4.31 17.24
N PHE A 55 11.70 -3.64 16.44
CA PHE A 55 11.93 -2.26 16.01
C PHE A 55 12.13 -1.33 17.21
N LYS A 56 11.28 -1.46 18.25
CA LYS A 56 11.42 -0.72 19.51
C LYS A 56 12.62 -1.19 20.32
N HIS A 57 12.81 -2.49 20.44
CA HIS A 57 13.90 -3.08 21.21
C HIS A 57 15.27 -2.62 20.69
N ALA A 58 15.46 -2.61 19.37
CA ALA A 58 16.68 -2.14 18.74
C ALA A 58 16.84 -0.61 18.89
N LEU A 59 15.88 0.18 18.41
CA LEU A 59 16.04 1.64 18.32
C LEU A 59 15.96 2.36 19.66
N VAL A 60 15.17 1.87 20.61
CA VAL A 60 14.87 2.56 21.87
C VAL A 60 15.60 1.92 23.04
N ASP A 61 15.48 0.60 23.21
CA ASP A 61 16.06 -0.06 24.39
C ASP A 61 17.57 -0.29 24.25
N SER A 62 18.02 -0.60 23.02
CA SER A 62 19.41 -0.99 22.75
C SER A 62 20.20 0.07 22.01
N LEU A 63 19.53 1.13 21.52
CA LEU A 63 20.11 2.19 20.68
C LEU A 63 20.94 1.64 19.50
N SER A 64 20.44 0.56 18.89
CA SER A 64 21.08 -0.17 17.80
C SER A 64 20.23 -0.12 16.53
N SER A 65 20.84 -0.50 15.40
CA SER A 65 20.13 -0.58 14.12
C SER A 65 19.05 -1.67 14.17
N PRO A 66 17.81 -1.40 13.73
CA PRO A 66 16.76 -2.42 13.62
C PRO A 66 17.01 -3.37 12.44
N LEU A 67 18.04 -3.13 11.64
CA LEU A 67 18.38 -3.89 10.43
C LEU A 67 19.29 -5.10 10.70
N HIS A 68 19.62 -5.38 11.95
CA HIS A 68 20.44 -6.53 12.34
C HIS A 68 19.90 -7.08 13.66
N SER A 69 19.92 -8.40 13.86
CA SER A 69 19.51 -9.04 15.11
C SER A 69 20.48 -10.12 15.57
N GLN A 70 20.82 -10.06 16.86
CA GLN A 70 21.58 -11.09 17.58
C GLN A 70 20.68 -12.10 18.29
N LEU A 71 19.36 -11.88 18.27
CA LEU A 71 18.38 -12.78 18.89
C LEU A 71 18.06 -13.99 18.00
N ILE A 72 18.27 -13.84 16.70
CA ILE A 72 18.11 -14.89 15.70
C ILE A 72 19.53 -15.32 15.29
N TRP A 73 19.80 -16.63 15.25
CA TRP A 73 21.13 -17.19 14.92
C TRP A 73 22.26 -16.84 15.92
N TYR A 74 21.95 -16.80 17.22
CA TYR A 74 22.97 -16.60 18.25
C TYR A 74 24.10 -17.66 18.19
N PRO A 75 25.39 -17.30 18.32
CA PRO A 75 25.94 -15.97 18.61
C PRO A 75 26.33 -15.17 17.37
N LEU A 76 26.00 -15.64 16.16
CA LEU A 76 26.40 -14.98 14.92
C LEU A 76 25.51 -13.77 14.60
N GLY A 77 24.22 -13.90 14.84
CA GLY A 77 23.22 -12.93 14.42
C GLY A 77 22.86 -13.05 12.94
N ILE A 78 21.97 -12.19 12.48
CA ILE A 78 21.52 -12.11 11.09
C ILE A 78 21.11 -10.68 10.71
N ASP A 79 21.38 -10.30 9.47
CA ASP A 79 20.90 -9.04 8.91
C ASP A 79 19.43 -9.16 8.47
N LEU A 80 18.66 -8.11 8.79
CA LEU A 80 17.23 -7.99 8.48
C LEU A 80 16.97 -6.98 7.34
N ILE A 81 18.00 -6.68 6.54
CA ILE A 81 17.96 -5.66 5.50
C ILE A 81 17.01 -6.07 4.35
N LEU A 82 17.16 -7.28 3.80
CA LEU A 82 16.28 -7.86 2.77
C LEU A 82 15.21 -8.81 3.33
N TYR A 83 15.02 -8.79 4.65
CA TYR A 83 14.00 -9.55 5.34
C TYR A 83 12.62 -8.86 5.22
N THR A 84 11.53 -9.63 5.24
CA THR A 84 10.14 -9.16 5.13
C THR A 84 9.69 -8.40 6.39
N TYR A 85 10.27 -7.21 6.62
CA TYR A 85 10.14 -6.49 7.89
C TYR A 85 8.80 -5.76 8.03
N ASN A 86 8.30 -5.14 6.95
CA ASN A 86 7.16 -4.20 6.97
C ASN A 86 7.37 -3.03 7.96
N TYR A 87 8.45 -2.26 7.75
CA TYR A 87 8.82 -1.10 8.57
C TYR A 87 7.69 -0.11 8.77
N PHE A 88 6.86 0.13 7.74
CA PHE A 88 5.76 1.06 7.86
C PHE A 88 4.74 0.62 8.92
N HIS A 89 4.36 -0.67 8.90
CA HIS A 89 3.45 -1.23 9.89
C HIS A 89 4.09 -1.21 11.27
N ALA A 90 5.37 -1.63 11.38
CA ALA A 90 6.13 -1.58 12.62
C ALA A 90 6.13 -0.19 13.27
N LEU A 91 6.35 0.86 12.47
CA LEU A 91 6.33 2.24 12.92
C LEU A 91 4.92 2.71 13.32
N LEU A 92 3.91 2.41 12.51
CA LEU A 92 2.53 2.83 12.77
C LEU A 92 1.96 2.18 14.04
N ALA A 93 2.35 0.95 14.36
CA ALA A 93 1.89 0.22 15.53
C ALA A 93 2.48 0.74 16.85
N GLN A 94 3.64 1.42 16.83
CA GLN A 94 4.36 1.84 18.04
C GLN A 94 3.52 2.62 19.05
N PRO A 95 2.76 3.67 18.69
CA PRO A 95 2.08 4.50 19.70
C PRO A 95 1.10 3.69 20.56
N LEU A 96 0.32 2.81 19.94
CA LEU A 96 -0.68 2.00 20.63
C LEU A 96 -0.08 0.74 21.26
N MET A 97 0.99 0.20 20.68
CA MET A 97 1.79 -0.84 21.32
C MET A 97 2.32 -0.36 22.67
N LEU A 98 2.95 0.82 22.69
CA LEU A 98 3.57 1.39 23.88
C LEU A 98 2.55 1.85 24.91
N ALA A 99 1.41 2.39 24.47
CA ALA A 99 0.36 2.86 25.37
C ALA A 99 -0.46 1.72 26.02
N VAL A 100 -0.61 0.58 25.33
CA VAL A 100 -1.45 -0.52 25.80
C VAL A 100 -0.73 -1.86 25.68
N ASN A 101 -0.63 -2.42 24.46
CA ASN A 101 0.10 -3.66 24.20
C ASN A 101 0.30 -3.93 22.70
N LEU A 102 1.20 -4.86 22.39
CA LEU A 102 1.58 -5.25 21.04
C LEU A 102 0.41 -5.69 20.14
N PRO A 103 -0.51 -6.58 20.57
CA PRO A 103 -1.67 -6.95 19.76
C PRO A 103 -2.53 -5.75 19.35
N LEU A 104 -2.78 -4.80 20.27
CA LEU A 104 -3.58 -3.63 19.95
C LEU A 104 -2.91 -2.77 18.87
N GLY A 105 -1.61 -2.52 19.01
CA GLY A 105 -0.84 -1.75 18.02
C GLY A 105 -0.92 -2.36 16.63
N SER A 106 -0.68 -3.67 16.51
CA SER A 106 -0.75 -4.40 15.25
C SER A 106 -2.16 -4.39 14.64
N ASN A 107 -3.18 -4.74 15.43
CA ASN A 107 -4.55 -4.84 14.95
C ASN A 107 -5.11 -3.50 14.46
N ILE A 108 -4.82 -2.41 15.18
CA ILE A 108 -5.27 -1.08 14.74
C ILE A 108 -4.54 -0.66 13.47
N ALA A 109 -3.26 -0.99 13.29
CA ALA A 109 -2.54 -0.74 12.05
C ALA A 109 -3.15 -1.52 10.86
N LEU A 110 -3.53 -2.80 11.04
CA LEU A 110 -4.23 -3.61 10.02
C LEU A 110 -5.62 -3.05 9.66
N LEU A 111 -6.42 -2.70 10.66
CA LEU A 111 -7.75 -2.13 10.45
C LEU A 111 -7.65 -0.76 9.77
N ALA A 112 -6.73 0.09 10.21
CA ALA A 112 -6.46 1.39 9.60
C ALA A 112 -6.01 1.24 8.15
N SER A 113 -5.12 0.27 7.86
CA SER A 113 -4.70 -0.05 6.50
C SER A 113 -5.92 -0.37 5.62
N THR A 114 -6.82 -1.22 6.08
CA THR A 114 -8.02 -1.61 5.30
C THR A 114 -8.95 -0.43 5.03
N VAL A 115 -9.26 0.37 6.06
CA VAL A 115 -10.12 1.56 5.91
C VAL A 115 -9.48 2.59 4.97
N LEU A 116 -8.18 2.85 5.13
CA LEU A 116 -7.46 3.83 4.33
C LEU A 116 -7.25 3.37 2.88
N SER A 117 -7.09 2.07 2.61
CA SER A 117 -7.11 1.50 1.26
C SER A 117 -8.42 1.86 0.54
N GLY A 118 -9.56 1.59 1.17
CA GLY A 118 -10.88 1.86 0.58
C GLY A 118 -11.11 3.35 0.38
N TYR A 119 -10.70 4.16 1.36
CA TYR A 119 -10.81 5.61 1.30
C TYR A 119 -9.90 6.24 0.23
N GLY A 120 -8.67 5.74 0.10
CA GLY A 120 -7.73 6.18 -0.93
C GLY A 120 -8.31 5.95 -2.33
N VAL A 121 -8.88 4.76 -2.60
CA VAL A 121 -9.54 4.46 -3.87
C VAL A 121 -10.77 5.33 -4.09
N PHE A 122 -11.58 5.56 -3.05
CA PHE A 122 -12.71 6.48 -3.12
C PHE A 122 -12.25 7.87 -3.59
N LEU A 123 -11.16 8.41 -3.05
CA LEU A 123 -10.62 9.70 -3.48
C LEU A 123 -10.07 9.65 -4.91
N LEU A 124 -9.34 8.59 -5.28
CA LEU A 124 -8.78 8.39 -6.61
C LEU A 124 -9.88 8.34 -7.68
N VAL A 125 -10.88 7.49 -7.51
CA VAL A 125 -11.95 7.30 -8.50
C VAL A 125 -12.79 8.56 -8.62
N ARG A 126 -13.06 9.27 -7.51
CA ARG A 126 -13.73 10.57 -7.60
C ARG A 126 -12.95 11.62 -8.35
N TYR A 127 -11.63 11.62 -8.20
CA TYR A 127 -10.77 12.51 -8.97
C TYR A 127 -10.85 12.17 -10.46
N LEU A 128 -10.76 10.89 -10.83
CA LEU A 128 -10.86 10.42 -12.21
C LEU A 128 -12.22 10.74 -12.85
N LEU A 129 -13.33 10.43 -12.16
CA LEU A 129 -14.69 10.65 -12.67
C LEU A 129 -15.12 12.12 -12.64
N GLY A 130 -14.61 12.92 -11.70
CA GLY A 130 -15.04 14.30 -11.50
C GLY A 130 -14.28 15.34 -12.34
N ARG A 131 -13.02 15.08 -12.67
CA ARG A 131 -12.18 16.02 -13.43
C ARG A 131 -11.81 15.56 -14.82
N GLY A 132 -11.96 14.26 -15.12
CA GLY A 132 -11.47 13.69 -16.37
C GLY A 132 -9.97 13.88 -16.46
N TRP A 133 -9.19 12.91 -15.97
CA TRP A 133 -7.76 12.91 -16.28
C TRP A 133 -7.58 12.91 -17.82
N ALA A 134 -6.49 13.49 -18.28
CA ALA A 134 -6.23 13.94 -19.65
C ALA A 134 -6.41 12.91 -20.79
N GLY A 135 -6.68 11.64 -20.49
CA GLY A 135 -7.01 10.58 -21.46
C GLY A 135 -8.39 9.93 -21.29
N GLY A 136 -9.25 10.40 -20.37
CA GLY A 136 -10.52 9.75 -20.06
C GLY A 136 -11.64 10.08 -21.06
N VAL A 137 -12.00 9.09 -21.90
CA VAL A 137 -13.24 9.08 -22.70
C VAL A 137 -14.40 8.68 -21.79
N GLY A 138 -14.81 9.59 -20.89
CA GLY A 138 -15.82 9.28 -19.88
C GLY A 138 -17.01 10.23 -19.95
N ARG A 139 -18.22 9.68 -20.01
CA ARG A 139 -19.47 10.43 -19.78
C ARG A 139 -19.41 11.08 -18.39
N LYS A 140 -19.62 12.39 -18.28
CA LYS A 140 -19.68 13.08 -16.98
C LYS A 140 -20.85 12.52 -16.17
N LEU A 141 -20.54 11.76 -15.13
CA LEU A 141 -21.53 11.25 -14.17
C LEU A 141 -22.02 12.39 -13.27
N SER A 142 -23.24 12.25 -12.75
CA SER A 142 -23.73 13.15 -11.70
C SER A 142 -22.84 13.03 -10.44
N PRO A 143 -22.69 14.09 -9.63
CA PRO A 143 -21.85 14.04 -8.43
C PRO A 143 -22.23 12.93 -7.43
N GLY A 144 -23.52 12.56 -7.39
CA GLY A 144 -24.03 11.45 -6.60
C GLY A 144 -23.56 10.11 -7.14
N ALA A 145 -23.81 9.85 -8.44
CA ALA A 145 -23.39 8.61 -9.10
C ALA A 145 -21.87 8.41 -9.05
N ALA A 146 -21.08 9.47 -9.25
CA ALA A 146 -19.62 9.41 -9.13
C ALA A 146 -19.16 9.06 -7.70
N SER A 147 -19.88 9.52 -6.67
CA SER A 147 -19.56 9.19 -5.28
C SER A 147 -19.90 7.73 -4.96
N LEU A 148 -21.02 7.22 -5.48
CA LEU A 148 -21.42 5.81 -5.32
C LEU A 148 -20.46 4.87 -6.07
N ALA A 149 -20.10 5.20 -7.31
CA ALA A 149 -19.12 4.42 -8.08
C ALA A 149 -17.76 4.38 -7.37
N ALA A 150 -17.31 5.51 -6.82
CA ALA A 150 -16.06 5.56 -6.06
C ALA A 150 -16.13 4.80 -4.73
N PHE A 151 -17.29 4.79 -4.07
CA PHE A 151 -17.51 3.98 -2.88
C PHE A 151 -17.45 2.49 -3.22
N GLY A 152 -18.15 2.06 -4.28
CA GLY A 152 -18.09 0.68 -4.77
C GLY A 152 -16.68 0.25 -5.18
N ALA A 153 -15.92 1.12 -5.85
CA ALA A 153 -14.52 0.83 -6.20
C ALA A 153 -13.64 0.64 -4.95
N GLY A 154 -13.84 1.47 -3.92
CA GLY A 154 -13.13 1.31 -2.65
C GLY A 154 -13.51 0.03 -1.91
N LEU A 155 -14.77 -0.40 -2.01
CA LEU A 155 -15.21 -1.70 -1.48
C LEU A 155 -14.45 -2.86 -2.15
N VAL A 156 -14.42 -2.88 -3.48
CA VAL A 156 -13.75 -3.94 -4.26
C VAL A 156 -12.26 -4.01 -3.93
N TYR A 157 -11.60 -2.86 -3.78
CA TYR A 157 -10.17 -2.81 -3.51
C TYR A 157 -9.80 -3.23 -2.08
N ALA A 158 -10.51 -2.70 -1.08
CA ALA A 158 -10.13 -2.88 0.32
C ALA A 158 -10.71 -4.13 0.97
N PHE A 159 -11.80 -4.67 0.46
CA PHE A 159 -12.51 -5.81 1.04
C PHE A 159 -12.58 -7.00 0.09
N GLY A 160 -11.70 -7.03 -0.92
CA GLY A 160 -11.49 -8.20 -1.77
C GLY A 160 -10.96 -9.40 -0.98
N SER A 161 -11.32 -10.61 -1.41
CA SER A 161 -10.93 -11.85 -0.74
C SER A 161 -9.41 -12.05 -0.67
N ASN A 162 -8.66 -11.57 -1.67
CA ASN A 162 -7.19 -11.66 -1.68
C ASN A 162 -6.55 -11.09 -0.41
N ARG A 163 -7.02 -9.93 0.05
CA ARG A 163 -6.52 -9.23 1.23
C ARG A 163 -6.90 -9.97 2.51
N ALA A 164 -8.12 -10.48 2.58
CA ALA A 164 -8.57 -11.28 3.71
C ALA A 164 -7.76 -12.57 3.85
N ILE A 165 -7.42 -13.21 2.72
CA ILE A 165 -6.56 -14.40 2.70
C ILE A 165 -5.17 -14.06 3.26
N TYR A 166 -4.51 -13.01 2.77
CA TYR A 166 -3.19 -12.64 3.30
C TYR A 166 -3.23 -12.22 4.78
N ALA A 167 -4.29 -11.55 5.22
CA ALA A 167 -4.49 -11.24 6.64
C ALA A 167 -4.64 -12.52 7.49
N MET A 168 -5.39 -13.52 7.00
CA MET A 168 -5.55 -14.82 7.68
C MET A 168 -4.23 -15.61 7.71
N LEU A 169 -3.45 -15.55 6.64
CA LEU A 169 -2.13 -16.18 6.54
C LEU A 169 -1.03 -15.43 7.32
N GLY A 170 -1.36 -14.36 8.05
CA GLY A 170 -0.38 -13.59 8.81
C GLY A 170 0.57 -12.71 7.98
N HIS A 171 0.37 -12.60 6.66
CA HIS A 171 1.20 -11.81 5.74
C HIS A 171 0.79 -10.32 5.76
N TYR A 172 1.18 -9.62 6.82
CA TYR A 172 0.71 -8.25 7.06
C TYR A 172 1.29 -7.20 6.10
N ASP A 173 2.46 -7.45 5.52
CA ASP A 173 3.03 -6.70 4.39
C ASP A 173 2.08 -6.63 3.19
N MET A 174 1.47 -7.77 2.82
CA MET A 174 0.50 -7.86 1.72
C MET A 174 -0.85 -7.20 2.06
N VAL A 175 -1.11 -6.97 3.35
CA VAL A 175 -2.27 -6.19 3.81
C VAL A 175 -1.94 -4.69 3.80
N THR A 176 -0.71 -4.25 4.08
CA THR A 176 -0.29 -2.83 4.14
C THR A 176 -0.24 -2.13 2.77
N THR A 177 -1.39 -2.02 2.10
CA THR A 177 -1.52 -1.48 0.73
C THR A 177 -2.25 -0.15 0.64
N GLN A 178 -2.56 0.48 1.77
CA GLN A 178 -3.34 1.72 1.82
C GLN A 178 -2.73 2.86 1.02
N TRP A 179 -1.41 2.88 0.90
CA TRP A 179 -0.68 3.98 0.26
C TRP A 179 -0.68 3.89 -1.27
N ILE A 180 -0.98 2.73 -1.86
CA ILE A 180 -1.06 2.53 -3.32
C ILE A 180 -2.06 3.51 -3.97
N PRO A 181 -3.33 3.59 -3.55
CA PRO A 181 -4.28 4.50 -4.17
C PRO A 181 -3.99 5.98 -3.87
N PHE A 182 -3.42 6.30 -2.71
CA PHE A 182 -2.99 7.67 -2.41
C PHE A 182 -1.81 8.10 -3.28
N TYR A 183 -0.84 7.19 -3.52
CA TYR A 183 0.25 7.40 -4.45
C TYR A 183 -0.28 7.68 -5.85
N ALA A 184 -1.15 6.81 -6.37
CA ALA A 184 -1.74 6.98 -7.70
C ALA A 184 -2.47 8.33 -7.79
N LEU A 185 -3.33 8.68 -6.82
CA LEU A 185 -4.01 9.97 -6.80
C LEU A 185 -3.02 11.15 -6.78
N ALA A 186 -1.99 11.09 -5.95
CA ALA A 186 -1.00 12.15 -5.81
C ALA A 186 -0.18 12.33 -7.10
N LEU A 187 0.25 11.23 -7.73
CA LEU A 187 0.94 11.23 -9.02
C LEU A 187 0.07 11.83 -10.12
N LEU A 188 -1.19 11.39 -10.24
CA LEU A 188 -2.09 11.92 -11.27
C LEU A 188 -2.40 13.41 -11.07
N ARG A 189 -2.45 13.88 -9.83
CA ARG A 189 -2.63 15.31 -9.51
C ARG A 189 -1.36 16.12 -9.75
N SER A 190 -0.17 15.55 -9.57
CA SER A 190 1.08 16.27 -9.87
C SER A 190 1.24 16.52 -11.37
N LEU A 191 0.62 15.67 -12.19
CA LEU A 191 0.60 15.74 -13.65
C LEU A 191 -0.69 16.34 -14.23
N ASP A 192 -1.56 16.95 -13.40
CA ASP A 192 -2.78 17.59 -13.86
C ASP A 192 -2.52 19.03 -14.33
N GLY A 193 -2.54 19.24 -15.65
CA GLY A 193 -2.37 20.56 -16.27
C GLY A 193 -3.43 21.59 -15.88
N SER A 194 -4.60 21.15 -15.38
CA SER A 194 -5.67 22.04 -14.90
C SER A 194 -5.43 22.59 -13.49
N LEU A 195 -4.44 22.05 -12.76
CA LEU A 195 -4.09 22.50 -11.43
C LEU A 195 -3.02 23.58 -11.45
N ALA A 196 -3.16 24.56 -10.55
CA ALA A 196 -2.15 25.56 -10.31
C ALA A 196 -0.79 24.91 -9.96
N PRO A 197 0.36 25.47 -10.41
CA PRO A 197 1.68 24.89 -10.21
C PRO A 197 1.99 24.52 -8.75
N ALA A 198 1.61 25.36 -7.78
CA ALA A 198 1.79 25.09 -6.36
C ALA A 198 1.08 23.81 -5.90
N ARG A 199 -0.15 23.58 -6.35
CA ARG A 199 -0.93 22.36 -6.01
C ARG A 199 -0.34 21.11 -6.65
N ARG A 200 0.26 21.23 -7.84
CA ARG A 200 0.96 20.11 -8.49
C ARG A 200 2.24 19.75 -7.77
N ARG A 201 3.03 20.75 -7.37
CA ARG A 201 4.25 20.53 -6.56
C ARG A 201 3.91 19.87 -5.23
N GLN A 202 2.86 20.35 -4.55
CA GLN A 202 2.37 19.71 -3.34
C GLN A 202 1.95 18.25 -3.59
N ALA A 203 1.24 17.97 -4.69
CA ALA A 203 0.87 16.61 -5.05
C ALA A 203 2.09 15.73 -5.39
N ALA A 204 3.15 16.29 -5.99
CA ALA A 204 4.40 15.58 -6.23
C ALA A 204 5.11 15.19 -4.92
N LEU A 205 5.15 16.09 -3.94
CA LEU A 205 5.68 15.79 -2.61
C LEU A 205 4.88 14.66 -1.95
N TRP A 206 3.55 14.72 -2.00
CA TRP A 206 2.70 13.63 -1.50
C TRP A 206 2.93 12.31 -2.24
N ALA A 207 3.14 12.35 -3.56
CA ALA A 207 3.45 11.16 -4.33
C ALA A 207 4.77 10.54 -3.88
N GLY A 208 5.82 11.35 -3.67
CA GLY A 208 7.09 10.86 -3.12
C GLY A 208 6.94 10.26 -1.72
N LEU A 209 6.18 10.91 -0.84
CA LEU A 209 5.93 10.39 0.51
C LEU A 209 5.20 9.04 0.48
N PHE A 210 4.13 8.92 -0.32
CA PHE A 210 3.40 7.66 -0.43
C PHE A 210 4.24 6.58 -1.14
N MET A 211 5.14 6.92 -2.05
CA MET A 211 6.11 5.98 -2.61
C MET A 211 7.01 5.40 -1.52
N ALA A 212 7.57 6.27 -0.67
CA ALA A 212 8.40 5.85 0.46
C ALA A 212 7.61 4.98 1.44
N PHE A 213 6.36 5.33 1.76
CA PHE A 213 5.53 4.52 2.64
C PHE A 213 5.22 3.14 2.06
N ASN A 214 5.03 3.02 0.73
CA ASN A 214 4.93 1.72 0.08
C ASN A 214 6.27 0.96 0.14
N GLY A 215 7.40 1.62 -0.13
CA GLY A 215 8.72 0.97 -0.06
C GLY A 215 9.11 0.51 1.36
N LEU A 216 8.67 1.25 2.39
CA LEU A 216 8.81 0.85 3.79
C LEU A 216 7.82 -0.24 4.21
N ALA A 217 6.70 -0.40 3.49
CA ALA A 217 5.74 -1.46 3.75
C ALA A 217 6.14 -2.77 3.04
N GLU A 218 6.39 -2.68 1.74
CA GLU A 218 6.74 -3.78 0.85
C GLU A 218 7.47 -3.26 -0.41
N MET A 219 8.73 -3.64 -0.60
CA MET A 219 9.58 -3.15 -1.69
C MET A 219 9.06 -3.58 -3.08
N ILE A 220 8.46 -4.76 -3.20
CA ILE A 220 7.81 -5.24 -4.43
C ILE A 220 6.70 -4.28 -4.84
N THR A 221 5.93 -3.76 -3.88
CA THR A 221 4.89 -2.76 -4.17
C THR A 221 5.49 -1.46 -4.71
N ALA A 222 6.61 -0.99 -4.15
CA ALA A 222 7.31 0.19 -4.68
C ALA A 222 7.80 -0.01 -6.12
N LEU A 223 8.30 -1.21 -6.46
CA LEU A 223 8.67 -1.58 -7.83
C LEU A 223 7.45 -1.52 -8.76
N PHE A 224 6.33 -2.11 -8.37
CA PHE A 224 5.10 -2.05 -9.18
C PHE A 224 4.60 -0.61 -9.35
N LEU A 225 4.75 0.25 -8.35
CA LEU A 225 4.40 1.66 -8.46
C LEU A 225 5.37 2.45 -9.37
N ALA A 226 6.64 2.04 -9.45
CA ALA A 226 7.59 2.59 -10.42
C ALA A 226 7.19 2.22 -11.85
N ILE A 227 6.79 0.96 -12.09
CA ILE A 227 6.24 0.50 -13.36
C ILE A 227 4.95 1.26 -13.71
N PHE A 228 4.03 1.39 -12.75
CA PHE A 228 2.81 2.20 -12.90
C PHE A 228 3.13 3.64 -13.28
N THR A 229 4.17 4.24 -12.69
CA THR A 229 4.61 5.60 -13.03
C THR A 229 5.12 5.69 -14.46
N ALA A 230 5.91 4.71 -14.91
CA ALA A 230 6.35 4.64 -16.30
C ALA A 230 5.14 4.60 -17.26
N ILE A 231 4.12 3.78 -16.96
CA ILE A 231 2.88 3.71 -17.74
C ILE A 231 2.16 5.07 -17.74
N VAL A 232 1.98 5.69 -16.58
CA VAL A 232 1.36 7.02 -16.44
C VAL A 232 2.12 8.05 -17.28
N LEU A 233 3.45 8.07 -17.22
CA LEU A 233 4.26 8.98 -18.02
C LEU A 233 4.08 8.74 -19.51
N ILE A 234 4.10 7.49 -19.98
CA ILE A 234 3.84 7.14 -21.38
C ILE A 234 2.45 7.68 -21.80
N THR A 235 1.41 7.47 -21.00
CA THR A 235 0.06 7.97 -21.33
C THR A 235 0.00 9.50 -21.39
N VAL A 236 0.70 10.21 -20.49
CA VAL A 236 0.79 11.68 -20.50
C VAL A 236 1.54 12.18 -21.74
N LEU A 237 2.61 11.50 -22.13
CA LEU A 237 3.37 11.81 -23.34
C LEU A 237 2.53 11.63 -24.60
N ILE A 238 1.85 10.49 -24.74
CA ILE A 238 0.93 10.22 -25.86
C ILE A 238 -0.18 11.28 -25.90
N ALA A 239 -0.79 11.60 -24.75
CA ALA A 239 -1.85 12.60 -24.67
C ALA A 239 -1.35 13.99 -25.07
N LYS A 240 -0.12 14.37 -24.66
CA LYS A 240 0.50 15.65 -25.03
C LYS A 240 0.75 15.75 -26.53
N LEU A 241 1.25 14.69 -27.17
CA LEU A 241 1.45 14.63 -28.62
C LEU A 241 0.13 14.81 -29.38
N ARG A 242 -0.95 14.14 -28.93
CA ARG A 242 -2.28 14.26 -29.54
C ARG A 242 -2.93 15.63 -29.32
N ARG A 243 -2.71 16.24 -28.14
CA ARG A 243 -3.30 17.54 -27.76
C ARG A 243 -2.61 18.76 -28.35
N SER A 244 -1.40 18.61 -28.88
CA SER A 244 -0.73 19.67 -29.64
C SER A 244 -1.58 20.17 -30.83
N ALA A 245 -2.58 19.40 -31.26
CA ALA A 245 -3.55 19.77 -32.28
C ALA A 245 -4.80 20.54 -31.77
N THR A 246 -5.07 20.55 -30.45
CA THR A 246 -6.37 21.02 -29.90
C THR A 246 -6.27 22.12 -28.83
N GLY A 247 -5.07 22.64 -28.52
CA GLY A 247 -4.86 23.83 -27.67
C GLY A 247 -5.19 23.68 -26.17
N ALA A 248 -5.45 22.46 -25.68
CA ALA A 248 -5.81 22.23 -24.28
C ALA A 248 -4.61 22.40 -23.31
N PRO A 249 -4.82 22.86 -22.06
CA PRO A 249 -3.74 23.03 -21.10
C PRO A 249 -3.07 21.68 -20.78
N ALA A 250 -1.81 21.57 -21.17
CA ALA A 250 -0.95 20.41 -20.93
C ALA A 250 0.16 20.76 -19.93
N VAL A 251 0.70 19.74 -19.24
CA VAL A 251 1.86 19.94 -18.37
C VAL A 251 3.10 20.24 -19.23
N THR A 252 3.78 21.33 -18.90
CA THR A 252 5.05 21.71 -19.53
C THR A 252 6.13 20.68 -19.21
N TRP A 253 7.16 20.57 -20.05
CA TRP A 253 8.30 19.67 -19.78
C TRP A 253 8.97 19.98 -18.43
N ALA A 254 9.23 21.27 -18.17
CA ALA A 254 9.72 21.73 -16.88
C ALA A 254 8.79 21.33 -15.73
N GLY A 255 7.47 21.39 -15.92
CA GLY A 255 6.48 20.97 -14.93
C GLY A 255 6.51 19.47 -14.64
N LEU A 256 6.68 18.64 -15.67
CA LEU A 256 6.81 17.18 -15.55
C LEU A 256 8.11 16.82 -14.82
N ILE A 257 9.24 17.38 -15.26
CA ILE A 257 10.55 17.17 -14.63
C ILE A 257 10.50 17.61 -13.16
N THR A 258 9.93 18.78 -12.87
CA THR A 258 9.77 19.25 -11.49
C THR A 258 8.94 18.26 -10.65
N ALA A 259 7.84 17.75 -11.19
CA ALA A 259 7.00 16.79 -10.46
C ALA A 259 7.75 15.49 -10.17
N LEU A 260 8.48 14.95 -11.15
CA LEU A 260 9.28 13.73 -10.97
C LEU A 260 10.43 13.92 -9.99
N LEU A 261 11.19 15.02 -10.11
CA LEU A 261 12.29 15.32 -9.20
C LEU A 261 11.79 15.48 -7.76
N LEU A 262 10.70 16.21 -7.54
CA LEU A 262 10.12 16.37 -6.19
C LEU A 262 9.65 15.05 -5.61
N ALA A 263 8.97 14.21 -6.41
CA ALA A 263 8.53 12.90 -5.95
C ALA A 263 9.73 11.99 -5.63
N MET A 264 10.73 11.92 -6.52
CA MET A 264 11.91 11.09 -6.35
C MET A 264 12.75 11.52 -5.15
N VAL A 265 13.04 12.81 -4.99
CA VAL A 265 13.80 13.33 -3.85
C VAL A 265 13.05 13.08 -2.54
N THR A 266 11.74 13.33 -2.51
CA THR A 266 10.95 13.08 -1.31
C THR A 266 10.92 11.59 -0.95
N ALA A 267 10.73 10.72 -1.95
CA ALA A 267 10.74 9.28 -1.73
C ALA A 267 12.11 8.81 -1.21
N PHE A 268 13.19 9.26 -1.85
CA PHE A 268 14.55 8.93 -1.46
C PHE A 268 14.87 9.40 -0.04
N VAL A 269 14.57 10.65 0.32
CA VAL A 269 14.86 11.18 1.66
C VAL A 269 14.15 10.41 2.76
N VAL A 270 12.88 10.02 2.55
CA VAL A 270 12.09 9.30 3.56
C VAL A 270 12.45 7.83 3.63
N TRP A 271 12.77 7.20 2.49
CA TRP A 271 13.04 5.77 2.41
C TRP A 271 14.54 5.42 2.55
N SER A 272 15.45 6.38 2.41
CA SER A 272 16.91 6.15 2.42
C SER A 272 17.44 5.35 3.62
N PRO A 273 16.90 5.45 4.86
CA PRO A 273 17.42 4.66 5.98
C PRO A 273 17.30 3.16 5.76
N ALA A 274 16.28 2.71 5.02
CA ALA A 274 16.11 1.30 4.64
C ALA A 274 16.64 1.02 3.22
N LEU A 275 16.41 1.95 2.28
CA LEU A 275 16.77 1.77 0.88
C LEU A 275 18.28 1.69 0.65
N LEU A 276 19.11 2.49 1.35
CA LEU A 276 20.56 2.47 1.13
C LEU A 276 21.19 1.13 1.54
N PRO A 277 20.90 0.57 2.73
CA PRO A 277 21.35 -0.79 3.08
C PRO A 277 20.88 -1.86 2.09
N ILE A 278 19.62 -1.78 1.64
CA ILE A 278 19.04 -2.71 0.65
C ILE A 278 19.83 -2.66 -0.66
N LEU A 279 20.08 -1.45 -1.18
CA LEU A 279 20.88 -1.28 -2.41
C LEU A 279 22.32 -1.76 -2.22
N GLY A 280 22.89 -1.57 -1.03
CA GLY A 280 24.20 -2.12 -0.67
C GLY A 280 24.23 -3.63 -0.82
N GLN A 281 23.30 -4.33 -0.15
CA GLN A 281 23.22 -5.80 -0.21
C GLN A 281 23.00 -6.32 -1.62
N PHE A 282 22.13 -5.69 -2.43
CA PHE A 282 21.94 -6.10 -3.82
C PHE A 282 23.20 -5.98 -4.69
N LEU A 283 24.16 -5.13 -4.32
CA LEU A 283 25.40 -4.94 -5.06
C LEU A 283 26.56 -5.82 -4.55
N THR A 284 26.52 -6.27 -3.30
CA THR A 284 27.63 -6.99 -2.66
C THR A 284 27.39 -8.48 -2.48
N ASP A 285 26.13 -8.90 -2.38
CA ASP A 285 25.77 -10.23 -1.92
C ASP A 285 25.09 -11.04 -3.04
N ASP A 286 25.30 -12.37 -3.04
CA ASP A 286 24.68 -13.27 -4.02
C ASP A 286 23.42 -13.92 -3.44
N PHE A 287 22.26 -13.33 -3.77
CA PHE A 287 20.95 -13.89 -3.46
C PHE A 287 20.32 -14.63 -4.65
N SER A 288 21.10 -14.99 -5.66
CA SER A 288 20.56 -15.60 -6.87
C SER A 288 19.99 -16.98 -6.58
N LEU A 289 18.67 -17.10 -6.73
CA LEU A 289 18.02 -18.41 -6.78
C LEU A 289 18.30 -19.04 -8.14
N ARG A 290 18.69 -20.33 -8.13
CA ARG A 290 18.84 -21.08 -9.38
C ARG A 290 17.46 -21.36 -9.98
N GLY A 291 17.24 -20.92 -11.22
CA GLY A 291 15.98 -21.13 -11.93
C GLY A 291 14.85 -20.26 -11.40
N TRP A 292 13.62 -20.77 -11.44
CA TRP A 292 12.43 -20.03 -11.01
C TRP A 292 12.04 -20.30 -9.54
N GLY A 293 12.73 -21.22 -8.84
CA GLY A 293 12.46 -21.56 -7.43
C GLY A 293 10.97 -21.81 -7.15
N GLU A 294 10.49 -21.24 -6.05
CA GLU A 294 9.07 -21.30 -5.63
C GLU A 294 8.13 -20.45 -6.50
N ALA A 295 8.64 -19.68 -7.48
CA ALA A 295 7.77 -18.89 -8.36
C ALA A 295 6.91 -19.78 -9.28
N ILE A 296 7.34 -21.02 -9.57
CA ILE A 296 6.54 -21.98 -10.35
C ILE A 296 5.30 -22.44 -9.56
N PRO A 297 5.43 -23.04 -8.36
CA PRO A 297 4.27 -23.49 -7.58
C PRO A 297 3.40 -22.33 -7.09
N LEU A 298 3.95 -21.13 -6.91
CA LEU A 298 3.21 -19.93 -6.50
C LEU A 298 2.69 -19.10 -7.69
N SER A 299 2.85 -19.58 -8.92
CA SER A 299 2.33 -18.89 -10.11
C SER A 299 0.80 -19.01 -10.21
N VAL A 300 0.18 -18.01 -10.84
CA VAL A 300 -1.26 -18.02 -11.14
C VAL A 300 -1.48 -18.51 -12.56
N ASP A 301 -2.34 -19.52 -12.72
CA ASP A 301 -2.82 -19.96 -14.03
C ASP A 301 -4.10 -19.20 -14.44
N LEU A 302 -4.45 -19.23 -15.75
CA LEU A 302 -5.62 -18.51 -16.27
C LEU A 302 -6.96 -19.03 -15.71
N VAL A 303 -7.03 -20.31 -15.32
CA VAL A 303 -8.21 -20.92 -14.72
C VAL A 303 -8.38 -20.46 -13.26
N GLY A 304 -7.29 -20.15 -12.58
CA GLY A 304 -7.28 -19.59 -11.23
C GLY A 304 -8.13 -18.33 -11.06
N PHE A 305 -8.34 -17.53 -12.12
CA PHE A 305 -9.22 -16.35 -12.08
C PHE A 305 -10.72 -16.69 -12.00
N LEU A 306 -11.11 -17.91 -12.39
CA LEU A 306 -12.50 -18.36 -12.44
C LEU A 306 -12.81 -19.42 -11.38
N LYS A 307 -11.78 -20.04 -10.81
CA LYS A 307 -11.94 -21.09 -9.81
C LYS A 307 -12.01 -20.48 -8.40
N PRO A 308 -13.03 -20.81 -7.59
CA PRO A 308 -13.04 -20.45 -6.18
C PRO A 308 -11.79 -20.97 -5.47
N THR A 309 -11.26 -20.18 -4.53
CA THR A 309 -10.13 -20.62 -3.71
C THR A 309 -10.56 -21.80 -2.84
N VAL A 310 -9.61 -22.63 -2.39
CA VAL A 310 -9.89 -23.68 -1.40
C VAL A 310 -10.43 -23.11 -0.09
N LEU A 311 -10.19 -21.82 0.18
CA LEU A 311 -10.69 -21.08 1.33
C LEU A 311 -12.08 -20.45 1.10
N HIS A 312 -12.73 -20.70 -0.05
CA HIS A 312 -14.05 -20.12 -0.32
C HIS A 312 -15.13 -20.73 0.60
N PRO A 313 -15.93 -19.93 1.31
CA PRO A 313 -16.83 -20.44 2.36
C PRO A 313 -17.95 -21.38 1.87
N LEU A 314 -18.29 -21.33 0.56
CA LEU A 314 -19.35 -22.16 -0.03
C LEU A 314 -18.86 -23.19 -1.04
N PHE A 315 -17.68 -22.99 -1.61
CA PHE A 315 -17.17 -23.74 -2.78
C PHE A 315 -15.74 -24.23 -2.57
N GLY A 316 -15.12 -23.84 -1.46
CA GLY A 316 -13.83 -24.34 -1.03
C GLY A 316 -13.96 -25.76 -0.48
N GLY A 317 -12.83 -26.42 -0.31
CA GLY A 317 -12.75 -27.72 0.35
C GLY A 317 -12.11 -27.59 1.72
N ASP A 318 -12.06 -28.69 2.47
CA ASP A 318 -11.26 -28.73 3.69
C ASP A 318 -9.78 -28.56 3.32
N VAL A 319 -9.17 -27.49 3.82
CA VAL A 319 -7.71 -27.26 3.73
C VAL A 319 -6.96 -28.10 4.78
N VAL A 320 -7.70 -28.86 5.58
CA VAL A 320 -7.18 -29.79 6.58
C VAL A 320 -7.16 -31.20 5.96
N ALA A 321 -6.06 -31.53 5.31
CA ALA A 321 -5.65 -32.91 5.02
C ALA A 321 -4.18 -33.07 5.41
#